data_AF-A0A4Q6AEV5-F1
#
_entry.id   AF-A0A4Q6AEV5-F1
#
_cell.length_a   1.000
_cell.length_b   1.000
_cell.length_c   1.000
_cell.angle_alpha   90.00
_cell.angle_beta   90.00
_cell.angle_gamma   90.00
#
_symmetry.space_group_name_H-M   'P 1'
#
loop_
_entity.id
_entity.type
_entity.pdbx_description
1 polymer ?
#
loop_
_entity_poly.entity_id
_entity_poly.type
_entity_poly.pdbx_seq_one_letter_code
_entity_poly.pdbx_strand_id
1 'polypeptide(L)'
;MLNKISRYWWCQIIGWSANIVVSIFFVTTFGEATRLYIFSLIAGCLLGVLITHVMRLNIHSLKVLEKPLRKQIAWLLTLTFVFAVLYGVAMEALDYLMGFNPERLQKYSKMQRLFFASFNALWLLLVWNMIYYIYHYVERNRSQELDTFRLEAVVKELELKTIKAHINPHFIFNALNSIRALVDENPERARRAITELSNILRSSMQAEKMET
;
A
#
# COMPACT_ATOMS: atom_id res chain seq x y z
N MET A 1 5.80 26.52 -7.45
CA MET A 1 5.09 25.38 -8.06
C MET A 1 6.07 24.31 -8.56
N LEU A 2 6.94 23.79 -7.68
CA LEU A 2 7.73 22.59 -8.00
C LEU A 2 6.93 21.40 -7.49
N ASN A 3 6.32 20.70 -8.44
CA ASN A 3 5.47 19.53 -8.25
C ASN A 3 6.08 18.56 -7.22
N LYS A 4 5.25 18.08 -6.29
CA LYS A 4 5.58 16.93 -5.45
C LYS A 4 5.80 15.73 -6.37
N ILE A 5 7.05 15.44 -6.68
CA ILE A 5 7.46 14.24 -7.41
C ILE A 5 6.86 13.03 -6.67
N SER A 6 6.10 12.20 -7.38
CA SER A 6 5.49 11.01 -6.80
C SER A 6 6.57 10.11 -6.19
N ARG A 7 6.27 9.45 -5.05
CA ARG A 7 7.18 8.51 -4.36
C ARG A 7 7.74 7.45 -5.32
N TYR A 8 6.96 7.08 -6.34
CA TYR A 8 7.38 6.20 -7.43
C TYR A 8 8.62 6.73 -8.19
N TRP A 9 8.61 7.99 -8.60
CA TRP A 9 9.70 8.58 -9.38
C TRP A 9 10.97 8.76 -8.53
N TRP A 10 10.81 9.07 -7.24
CA TRP A 10 11.94 9.03 -6.29
C TRP A 10 12.56 7.63 -6.20
N CYS A 11 11.74 6.59 -6.10
CA CYS A 11 12.22 5.20 -6.06
C CYS A 11 12.94 4.80 -7.36
N GLN A 12 12.43 5.24 -8.52
CA GLN A 12 13.08 5.01 -9.81
C GLN A 12 14.45 5.68 -9.89
N ILE A 13 14.51 6.99 -9.58
CA ILE A 13 15.77 7.75 -9.62
C ILE A 13 16.78 7.11 -8.67
N ILE A 14 16.40 6.87 -7.41
CA ILE A 14 17.30 6.29 -6.41
C ILE A 14 17.76 4.88 -6.82
N GLY A 15 16.86 4.02 -7.29
CA GLY A 15 17.18 2.64 -7.66
C GLY A 15 18.16 2.54 -8.83
N TRP A 16 17.88 3.28 -9.91
CA TRP A 16 18.75 3.26 -11.09
C TRP A 16 20.05 4.05 -10.87
N SER A 17 20.04 5.12 -10.09
CA SER A 17 21.26 5.81 -9.66
C SER A 17 22.14 4.91 -8.79
N ALA A 18 21.57 4.14 -7.86
CA ALA A 18 22.31 3.17 -7.07
C ALA A 18 22.95 2.08 -7.96
N ASN A 19 22.23 1.61 -8.99
CA ASN A 19 22.78 0.67 -9.96
C ASN A 19 23.99 1.24 -10.72
N ILE A 20 23.94 2.52 -11.12
CA ILE A 20 25.07 3.23 -11.74
C ILE A 20 26.27 3.24 -10.79
N VAL A 21 26.08 3.65 -9.54
CA VAL A 21 27.16 3.74 -8.54
C VAL A 21 27.81 2.39 -8.31
N VAL A 22 27.00 1.34 -8.14
CA VAL A 22 27.48 -0.04 -7.97
C VAL A 22 28.27 -0.50 -9.20
N SER A 23 27.78 -0.22 -10.40
CA SER A 23 28.43 -0.64 -11.64
C SER A 23 29.75 0.09 -11.88
N ILE A 24 29.82 1.40 -11.59
CA ILE A 24 31.06 2.18 -11.63
C ILE A 24 32.07 1.60 -10.64
N PHE A 25 31.65 1.32 -9.41
CA PHE A 25 32.51 0.69 -8.40
C PHE A 25 33.11 -0.63 -8.93
N PHE A 26 32.28 -1.56 -9.41
CA PHE A 26 32.77 -2.83 -9.94
C PHE A 26 33.75 -2.67 -11.11
N VAL A 27 33.48 -1.76 -12.05
CA VAL A 27 34.40 -1.55 -13.17
C VAL A 27 35.70 -0.90 -12.72
N THR A 28 35.68 0.06 -11.78
CA THR A 28 36.93 0.65 -11.28
C THR A 28 37.77 -0.31 -10.44
N THR A 29 37.15 -1.29 -9.78
CA THR A 29 37.86 -2.26 -8.93
C THR A 29 38.37 -3.48 -9.72
N PHE A 30 37.60 -3.96 -10.70
CA PHE A 30 37.86 -5.24 -11.37
C PHE A 30 38.10 -5.14 -12.88
N GLY A 31 38.05 -3.94 -13.47
CA GLY A 31 38.21 -3.75 -14.91
C GLY A 31 38.73 -2.37 -15.29
N GLU A 32 38.54 -2.01 -16.57
CA GLU A 32 38.90 -0.69 -17.10
C GLU A 32 37.65 0.10 -17.49
N ALA A 33 37.50 1.30 -16.93
CA ALA A 33 36.38 2.19 -17.21
C ALA A 33 36.59 2.94 -18.53
N THR A 34 36.33 2.29 -19.67
CA THR A 34 36.35 2.96 -20.97
C THR A 34 35.19 3.95 -21.10
N ARG A 35 35.39 5.06 -21.84
CA ARG A 35 34.31 6.03 -22.14
C ARG A 35 33.06 5.39 -22.75
N LEU A 36 33.22 4.40 -23.63
CA LEU A 36 32.12 3.65 -24.25
C LEU A 36 31.31 2.84 -23.23
N TYR A 37 31.96 2.32 -22.18
CA TYR A 37 31.27 1.60 -21.10
C TYR A 37 30.33 2.53 -20.34
N ILE A 38 30.77 3.75 -20.03
CA ILE A 38 29.95 4.76 -19.34
C ILE A 38 28.71 5.13 -20.18
N PHE A 39 28.86 5.26 -21.51
CA PHE A 39 27.70 5.51 -22.39
C PHE A 39 26.72 4.33 -22.41
N SER A 40 27.22 3.09 -22.47
CA SER A 40 26.39 1.88 -22.37
C SER A 40 25.63 1.82 -21.03
N LEU A 41 26.29 2.21 -19.94
CA LEU A 41 25.69 2.27 -18.60
C LEU A 41 24.53 3.27 -18.53
N ILE A 42 24.75 4.49 -19.05
CA ILE A 42 23.71 5.53 -19.08
C ILE A 42 22.54 5.08 -19.97
N ALA A 43 22.83 4.50 -21.14
CA ALA A 43 21.81 3.96 -22.03
C ALA A 43 21.00 2.83 -21.36
N GLY A 44 21.66 1.92 -20.65
CA GLY A 44 21.03 0.85 -19.90
C GLY A 44 20.14 1.35 -18.77
N CYS A 45 20.57 2.40 -18.05
CA CYS A 45 19.76 3.06 -17.05
C CYS A 45 18.47 3.66 -17.65
N LEU A 46 18.58 4.41 -18.76
CA LEU A 46 17.42 4.99 -19.44
C LEU A 46 16.45 3.92 -19.95
N LEU A 47 16.99 2.87 -20.55
CA LEU A 47 16.21 1.71 -20.98
C LEU A 47 15.53 1.00 -19.80
N GLY A 48 16.24 0.90 -18.68
CA GLY A 48 15.75 0.32 -17.43
C GLY A 48 14.57 1.08 -16.83
N VAL A 49 14.66 2.41 -16.78
CA VAL A 49 13.55 3.28 -16.36
C VAL A 49 12.34 3.08 -17.28
N LEU A 50 12.57 3.01 -18.60
CA LEU A 50 11.49 2.76 -19.56
C LEU A 50 10.84 1.38 -19.34
N ILE A 51 11.64 0.32 -19.20
CA ILE A 51 11.17 -1.05 -19.01
C ILE A 51 10.39 -1.20 -17.70
N THR A 52 10.90 -0.66 -16.60
CA THR A 52 10.18 -0.71 -15.31
C THR A 52 8.90 0.12 -15.35
N HIS A 53 8.88 1.24 -16.10
CA HIS A 53 7.66 2.02 -16.29
C HIS A 53 6.61 1.25 -17.12
N VAL A 54 7.00 0.63 -18.23
CA VAL A 54 6.10 -0.20 -19.05
C VAL A 54 5.61 -1.42 -18.26
N MET A 55 6.48 -2.06 -17.48
CA MET A 55 6.10 -3.17 -16.60
C MET A 55 5.05 -2.72 -15.56
N ARG A 56 5.20 -1.54 -14.97
CA ARG A 56 4.18 -0.95 -14.08
C ARG A 56 2.84 -0.74 -14.78
N LEU A 57 2.84 -0.22 -16.02
CA LEU A 57 1.59 -0.03 -16.78
C LEU A 57 0.87 -1.37 -17.00
N ASN A 58 1.62 -2.44 -17.26
CA ASN A 58 1.06 -3.79 -17.38
C ASN A 58 0.48 -4.30 -16.05
N ILE A 59 1.17 -4.06 -14.92
CA ILE A 59 0.66 -4.42 -13.58
C ILE A 59 -0.68 -3.74 -13.29
N HIS A 60 -0.81 -2.45 -13.63
CA HIS A 60 -2.06 -1.70 -13.48
C HIS A 60 -3.15 -2.15 -14.46
N SER A 61 -2.82 -2.31 -15.75
CA SER A 61 -3.79 -2.70 -16.79
C SER A 61 -4.36 -4.09 -16.56
N LEU A 62 -3.54 -5.03 -16.07
CA LEU A 62 -3.96 -6.41 -15.77
C LEU A 62 -4.61 -6.53 -14.38
N LYS A 63 -4.70 -5.42 -13.63
CA LYS A 63 -5.20 -5.34 -12.25
C LYS A 63 -4.60 -6.43 -11.37
N VAL A 64 -3.29 -6.63 -11.46
CA VAL A 64 -2.62 -7.75 -10.80
C VAL A 64 -2.80 -7.65 -9.29
N LEU A 65 -2.68 -6.45 -8.72
CA LEU A 65 -2.81 -6.18 -7.28
C LEU A 65 -4.20 -6.49 -6.69
N GLU A 66 -5.23 -6.62 -7.52
CA GLU A 66 -6.60 -7.00 -7.09
C GLU A 66 -6.79 -8.52 -7.03
N LYS A 67 -5.92 -9.30 -7.68
CA LYS A 67 -6.02 -10.77 -7.75
C LYS A 67 -5.62 -11.41 -6.41
N PRO A 68 -6.00 -12.69 -6.15
CA PRO A 68 -5.52 -13.40 -4.96
C PRO A 68 -3.99 -13.53 -4.96
N LEU A 69 -3.39 -13.59 -3.76
CA LEU A 69 -1.93 -13.57 -3.56
C LEU A 69 -1.18 -14.59 -4.43
N ARG A 70 -1.71 -15.83 -4.57
CA ARG A 70 -1.10 -16.86 -5.43
C ARG A 70 -0.98 -16.42 -6.90
N LYS A 71 -2.02 -15.76 -7.44
CA LYS A 71 -2.00 -15.22 -8.81
C LYS A 71 -1.10 -13.99 -8.91
N GLN A 72 -1.01 -13.17 -7.87
CA GLN A 72 -0.07 -12.05 -7.82
C GLN A 72 1.38 -12.51 -7.93
N ILE A 73 1.77 -13.52 -7.16
CA ILE A 73 3.13 -14.09 -7.20
C ILE A 73 3.42 -14.68 -8.58
N ALA A 74 2.48 -15.41 -9.17
CA ALA A 74 2.64 -15.95 -10.52
C ALA A 74 2.85 -14.84 -11.55
N TRP A 75 2.02 -13.80 -11.54
CA TRP A 75 2.17 -12.66 -12.44
C TRP A 75 3.46 -11.87 -12.21
N LEU A 76 3.90 -11.73 -10.95
CA LEU A 76 5.18 -11.10 -10.61
C LEU A 76 6.33 -11.86 -11.27
N LEU A 77 6.41 -13.17 -11.09
CA LEU A 77 7.47 -13.99 -11.67
C LEU A 77 7.43 -13.97 -13.21
N THR A 78 6.24 -14.10 -13.81
CA THR A 78 6.06 -14.06 -15.26
C THR A 78 6.46 -12.71 -15.86
N LEU A 79 5.98 -11.60 -15.30
CA LEU A 79 6.32 -10.26 -15.79
C LEU A 79 7.81 -9.98 -15.61
N THR A 80 8.39 -10.32 -14.46
CA THR A 80 9.82 -10.13 -14.22
C THR A 80 10.66 -10.89 -15.24
N PHE A 81 10.32 -12.15 -15.52
CA PHE A 81 11.02 -12.96 -16.51
C PHE A 81 10.91 -12.37 -17.92
N VAL A 82 9.70 -12.03 -18.36
CA VAL A 82 9.46 -11.46 -19.69
C VAL A 82 10.22 -10.13 -19.86
N PHE A 83 10.11 -9.21 -18.90
CA PHE A 83 10.78 -7.92 -18.99
C PHE A 83 12.30 -8.01 -18.81
N ALA A 84 12.82 -9.01 -18.09
CA ALA A 84 14.26 -9.26 -18.01
C ALA A 84 14.83 -9.72 -19.35
N VAL A 85 14.14 -10.62 -20.05
CA VAL A 85 14.53 -11.05 -21.41
C VAL A 85 14.42 -9.88 -22.39
N LEU A 86 13.34 -9.10 -22.33
CA LEU A 86 13.19 -7.91 -23.18
C LEU A 86 14.31 -6.88 -22.95
N TYR A 87 14.68 -6.63 -21.69
CA TYR A 87 15.82 -5.78 -21.35
C TYR A 87 17.12 -6.34 -21.92
N GLY A 88 17.37 -7.64 -21.75
CA GLY A 88 18.58 -8.28 -22.26
C GLY A 88 18.70 -8.19 -23.78
N VAL A 89 17.61 -8.44 -24.51
CA VAL A 89 17.56 -8.30 -25.98
C VAL A 89 17.79 -6.85 -26.41
N ALA A 90 17.13 -5.90 -25.75
CA ALA A 90 17.25 -4.48 -26.09
C ALA A 90 18.66 -3.94 -25.80
N MET A 91 19.28 -4.35 -24.69
CA MET A 91 20.66 -3.99 -24.37
C MET A 91 21.66 -4.60 -25.36
N GLU A 92 21.49 -5.87 -25.72
CA GLU A 92 22.34 -6.53 -26.71
C GLU A 92 22.24 -5.86 -28.08
N ALA A 93 21.03 -5.47 -28.50
CA ALA A 93 20.82 -4.71 -29.73
C ALA A 93 21.50 -3.34 -29.67
N LEU A 94 21.40 -2.64 -28.54
CA LEU A 94 22.01 -1.33 -28.32
C LEU A 94 23.54 -1.41 -28.34
N ASP A 95 24.11 -2.38 -27.61
CA ASP A 95 25.56 -2.61 -27.58
C ASP A 95 26.10 -2.97 -28.98
N TYR A 96 25.38 -3.79 -29.76
CA TYR A 96 25.77 -4.16 -31.12
C TYR A 96 25.68 -2.99 -32.12
N LEU A 97 24.59 -2.22 -32.09
CA LEU A 97 24.37 -1.10 -33.02
C LEU A 97 25.30 0.08 -32.75
N MET A 98 25.53 0.40 -31.48
CA MET A 98 26.37 1.53 -31.06
C MET A 98 27.85 1.16 -30.96
N GLY A 99 28.20 -0.12 -31.07
CA GLY A 99 29.56 -0.61 -30.85
C GLY A 99 30.04 -0.44 -29.42
N PHE A 100 29.13 -0.44 -28.45
CA PHE A 100 29.49 -0.33 -27.04
C PHE A 100 30.11 -1.64 -26.55
N ASN A 101 31.16 -1.52 -25.72
CA ASN A 101 31.86 -2.66 -25.10
C ASN A 101 32.40 -3.69 -26.11
N PRO A 102 33.32 -3.30 -27.03
CA PRO A 102 33.86 -4.18 -28.05
C PRO A 102 34.56 -5.42 -27.48
N GLU A 103 35.20 -5.31 -26.32
CA GLU A 103 35.84 -6.44 -25.63
C GLU A 103 34.82 -7.51 -25.22
N ARG A 104 33.64 -7.10 -24.74
CA ARG A 104 32.56 -8.03 -24.38
C ARG A 104 31.98 -8.70 -25.63
N LEU A 105 31.81 -7.95 -26.72
CA LEU A 105 31.34 -8.46 -28.02
C LEU A 105 32.27 -9.55 -28.59
N GLN A 106 33.59 -9.40 -28.40
CA GLN A 106 34.59 -10.35 -28.90
C GLN A 106 34.81 -11.56 -27.97
N LYS A 107 34.71 -11.37 -26.65
CA LYS A 107 35.01 -12.41 -25.66
C LYS A 107 33.90 -13.46 -25.49
N TYR A 108 32.64 -13.09 -25.71
CA TYR A 108 31.49 -13.95 -25.41
C TYR A 108 30.61 -14.17 -26.63
N SER A 109 30.08 -15.39 -26.77
CA SER A 109 29.10 -15.69 -27.83
C SER A 109 27.81 -14.90 -27.64
N LYS A 110 27.04 -14.66 -28.71
CA LYS A 110 25.75 -13.95 -28.65
C LYS A 110 24.81 -14.54 -27.59
N MET A 111 24.74 -15.87 -27.49
CA MET A 111 23.89 -16.55 -26.52
C MET A 111 24.33 -16.29 -25.07
N GLN A 112 25.65 -16.32 -24.81
CA GLN A 112 26.20 -16.02 -23.50
C GLN A 112 25.95 -14.55 -23.11
N ARG A 113 26.13 -13.62 -24.05
CA ARG A 113 25.90 -12.19 -23.80
C ARG A 113 24.44 -11.90 -23.49
N LEU A 114 23.52 -12.49 -24.24
CA LEU A 114 22.09 -12.40 -23.98
C LEU A 114 21.73 -12.98 -22.61
N PHE A 115 22.28 -14.14 -22.27
CA PHE A 115 22.07 -14.78 -20.98
C PHE A 115 22.53 -13.89 -19.83
N PHE A 116 23.78 -13.40 -19.86
CA PHE A 116 24.30 -12.52 -18.80
C PHE A 116 23.53 -11.21 -18.67
N ALA A 117 23.16 -10.58 -19.79
CA ALA A 117 22.36 -9.35 -19.77
C ALA A 117 20.97 -9.58 -19.16
N SER A 118 20.29 -10.66 -19.58
CA SER A 118 18.97 -11.02 -19.07
C SER A 118 19.02 -11.44 -17.59
N PHE A 119 20.06 -12.17 -17.18
CA PHE A 119 20.25 -12.63 -15.80
C PHE A 119 20.55 -11.47 -14.85
N ASN A 120 21.39 -10.52 -15.27
CA ASN A 120 21.65 -9.30 -14.49
C ASN A 120 20.36 -8.47 -14.35
N ALA A 121 19.61 -8.30 -15.43
CA ALA A 121 18.33 -7.60 -15.43
C ALA A 121 17.29 -8.29 -14.54
N LEU A 122 17.27 -9.63 -14.52
CA LEU A 122 16.34 -10.41 -13.71
C LEU A 122 16.48 -10.05 -12.23
N TRP A 123 17.71 -10.04 -11.70
CA TRP A 123 17.95 -9.68 -10.30
C TRP A 123 17.52 -8.27 -9.96
N LEU A 124 17.87 -7.30 -10.80
CA LEU A 124 17.51 -5.90 -10.59
C LEU A 124 15.99 -5.68 -10.64
N LEU A 125 15.32 -6.27 -11.63
CA LEU A 125 13.86 -6.18 -11.78
C LEU A 125 13.12 -6.93 -10.66
N LEU A 126 13.68 -8.01 -10.14
CA LEU A 126 13.10 -8.75 -9.03
C LEU A 126 13.13 -7.91 -7.74
N VAL A 127 14.25 -7.26 -7.44
CA VAL A 127 14.36 -6.31 -6.32
C VAL A 127 13.37 -5.15 -6.49
N TRP A 128 13.30 -4.57 -7.68
CA TRP A 128 12.35 -3.51 -7.98
C TRP A 128 10.90 -3.96 -7.76
N ASN A 129 10.52 -5.16 -8.25
CA ASN A 129 9.18 -5.71 -8.08
C ASN A 129 8.87 -5.99 -6.60
N MET A 130 9.82 -6.53 -5.84
CA MET A 130 9.64 -6.74 -4.40
C MET A 130 9.33 -5.43 -3.68
N ILE A 131 10.11 -4.38 -3.92
CA ILE A 131 9.89 -3.06 -3.31
C ILE A 131 8.50 -2.52 -3.70
N TYR A 132 8.15 -2.61 -4.98
CA TYR A 132 6.86 -2.14 -5.49
C TYR A 132 5.67 -2.88 -4.87
N TYR A 133 5.72 -4.21 -4.81
CA TYR A 133 4.64 -5.02 -4.24
C TYR A 133 4.55 -4.85 -2.72
N ILE A 134 5.67 -4.81 -1.99
CA ILE A 134 5.69 -4.57 -0.55
C ILE A 134 5.07 -3.21 -0.24
N TYR A 135 5.45 -2.16 -0.97
CA TYR A 135 4.87 -0.83 -0.79
C TYR A 135 3.35 -0.84 -0.94
N HIS A 136 2.83 -1.44 -2.01
CA HIS A 136 1.39 -1.51 -2.25
C HIS A 136 0.65 -2.42 -1.27
N TYR A 137 1.29 -3.49 -0.81
CA TYR A 137 0.74 -4.37 0.22
C TYR A 137 0.61 -3.65 1.57
N VAL A 138 1.65 -2.94 2.00
CA VAL A 138 1.63 -2.14 3.24
C VAL A 138 0.59 -1.03 3.17
N GLU A 139 0.51 -0.31 2.05
CA GLU A 139 -0.48 0.75 1.88
C GLU A 139 -1.92 0.21 1.92
N ARG A 140 -2.16 -0.94 1.27
CA ARG A 140 -3.46 -1.60 1.30
C ARG A 140 -3.84 -2.06 2.71
N ASN A 141 -2.92 -2.67 3.44
CA ASN A 141 -3.17 -3.10 4.81
C ASN A 141 -3.49 -1.92 5.73
N ARG A 142 -2.74 -0.81 5.61
CA ARG A 142 -3.02 0.42 6.37
C ARG A 142 -4.39 0.99 6.05
N SER A 143 -4.78 1.01 4.78
CA SER A 143 -6.12 1.47 4.39
C SER A 143 -7.22 0.58 4.97
N GLN A 144 -7.03 -0.74 4.94
CA GLN A 144 -7.98 -1.69 5.50
C GLN A 144 -8.12 -1.53 7.01
N GLU A 145 -7.01 -1.34 7.73
CA GLU A 145 -7.00 -1.10 9.17
C GLU A 145 -7.72 0.21 9.56
N LEU A 146 -7.53 1.28 8.78
CA LEU A 146 -8.26 2.53 8.96
C LEU A 146 -9.76 2.36 8.71
N ASP A 147 -10.14 1.60 7.70
CA ASP A 147 -11.55 1.34 7.39
C ASP A 147 -12.20 0.46 8.47
N THR A 148 -11.48 -0.51 9.04
CA THR A 148 -11.99 -1.28 10.19
C THR A 148 -12.22 -0.40 11.41
N PHE A 149 -11.28 0.50 11.76
CA PHE A 149 -11.47 1.43 12.88
C PHE A 149 -12.64 2.39 12.66
N ARG A 150 -12.86 2.84 11.42
CA ARG A 150 -14.05 3.65 11.08
C ARG A 150 -15.34 2.87 11.25
N LEU A 151 -15.38 1.62 10.80
CA LEU A 151 -16.55 0.77 10.94
C LEU A 151 -16.88 0.54 12.42
N GLU A 152 -15.86 0.24 13.24
CA GLU A 152 -16.03 0.08 14.70
C GLU A 152 -16.54 1.35 15.37
N ALA A 153 -16.04 2.53 14.97
CA ALA A 153 -16.52 3.80 15.49
C ALA A 153 -18.00 4.05 15.14
N VAL A 154 -18.41 3.72 13.91
CA VAL A 154 -19.80 3.82 13.46
C VAL A 154 -20.71 2.87 14.24
N VAL A 155 -20.27 1.64 14.48
CA VAL A 155 -21.02 0.66 15.29
C VAL A 155 -21.24 1.21 16.71
N LYS A 156 -20.18 1.71 17.36
CA LYS A 156 -20.29 2.32 18.70
C LYS A 156 -21.20 3.54 18.73
N GLU A 157 -21.18 4.36 17.70
CA GLU A 157 -22.09 5.51 17.60
C GLU A 157 -23.56 5.06 17.49
N LEU A 158 -23.84 4.01 16.73
CA LEU A 158 -25.18 3.43 16.60
C LEU A 158 -25.65 2.79 17.91
N GLU A 159 -24.77 2.09 18.62
CA GLU A 159 -25.04 1.59 19.97
C GLU A 159 -25.40 2.74 20.91
N LEU A 160 -24.58 3.80 20.99
CA LEU A 160 -24.85 4.98 21.79
C LEU A 160 -26.16 5.68 21.44
N LYS A 161 -26.50 5.75 20.15
CA LYS A 161 -27.77 6.33 19.69
C LYS A 161 -28.96 5.47 20.11
N THR A 162 -28.81 4.14 20.06
CA THR A 162 -29.83 3.19 20.49
C THR A 162 -30.05 3.24 22.01
N ILE A 163 -28.96 3.37 22.78
CA ILE A 163 -28.97 3.61 24.22
C ILE A 163 -29.73 4.90 24.53
N LYS A 164 -29.36 6.01 23.88
CA LYS A 164 -30.06 7.29 24.04
C LYS A 164 -31.54 7.22 23.65
N ALA A 165 -31.91 6.38 22.69
CA ALA A 165 -33.29 6.22 22.26
C ALA A 165 -34.14 5.42 23.27
N HIS A 166 -33.56 4.45 23.99
CA HIS A 166 -34.25 3.71 25.05
C HIS A 166 -34.66 4.61 26.23
N ILE A 167 -33.90 5.67 26.51
CA ILE A 167 -34.28 6.67 27.50
C ILE A 167 -35.11 7.76 26.80
N ASN A 168 -36.43 7.57 26.71
CA ASN A 168 -37.32 8.58 26.13
C ASN A 168 -37.33 9.85 27.02
N PRO A 169 -36.74 10.99 26.58
CA PRO A 169 -36.66 12.18 27.42
C PRO A 169 -38.04 12.74 27.76
N HIS A 170 -39.01 12.59 26.85
CA HIS A 170 -40.39 13.01 27.06
C HIS A 170 -41.06 12.22 28.19
N PHE A 171 -40.76 10.93 28.32
CA PHE A 171 -41.25 10.13 29.45
C PHE A 171 -40.72 10.68 30.78
N ILE A 172 -39.43 11.01 30.85
CA ILE A 172 -38.83 11.59 32.07
C ILE A 172 -39.47 12.95 32.40
N PHE A 173 -39.63 13.84 31.42
CA PHE A 173 -40.27 15.14 31.65
C PHE A 173 -41.72 14.99 32.12
N ASN A 174 -42.49 14.07 31.55
CA ASN A 174 -43.87 13.81 31.96
C ASN A 174 -43.95 13.22 33.37
N ALA A 175 -43.06 12.28 33.70
CA ALA A 175 -42.97 11.72 35.04
C ALA A 175 -42.64 12.80 36.08
N LEU A 176 -41.66 13.66 35.79
CA LEU A 176 -41.28 14.77 36.67
C LEU A 176 -42.41 15.80 36.85
N ASN A 177 -43.12 16.17 35.78
CA ASN A 177 -44.26 17.08 35.88
C ASN A 177 -45.41 16.50 36.72
N SER A 178 -45.66 15.19 36.58
CA SER A 178 -46.68 14.48 37.36
C SER A 178 -46.29 14.41 38.84
N ILE A 179 -45.01 14.15 39.13
CA ILE A 179 -44.47 14.18 40.49
C ILE A 179 -44.58 15.59 41.08
N ARG A 180 -44.25 16.64 40.32
CA ARG A 180 -44.34 18.03 40.78
C ARG A 180 -45.74 18.39 41.26
N ALA A 181 -46.77 18.01 40.50
CA ALA A 181 -48.16 18.24 40.90
C ALA A 181 -48.52 17.50 42.21
N LEU A 182 -47.96 16.31 42.41
CA LEU A 182 -48.16 15.51 43.64
C LEU A 182 -47.45 16.10 44.87
N VAL A 183 -46.43 16.95 44.72
CA VAL A 183 -45.68 17.49 45.88
C VAL A 183 -46.58 18.34 46.77
N ASP A 184 -47.43 19.17 46.18
CA ASP A 184 -48.34 20.06 46.92
C ASP A 184 -49.62 19.32 47.37
N GLU A 185 -50.06 18.32 46.61
CA GLU A 185 -51.33 17.60 46.82
C GLU A 185 -51.19 16.38 47.76
N ASN A 186 -50.11 15.60 47.62
CA ASN A 186 -49.83 14.42 48.43
C ASN A 186 -48.31 14.12 48.49
N PRO A 187 -47.59 14.72 49.46
CA PRO A 187 -46.12 14.62 49.55
C PRO A 187 -45.59 13.18 49.67
N GLU A 188 -46.31 12.31 50.37
CA GLU A 188 -45.93 10.90 50.54
C GLU A 188 -46.01 10.12 49.23
N ARG A 189 -47.05 10.38 48.42
CA ARG A 189 -47.19 9.77 47.09
C ARG A 189 -46.13 10.29 46.12
N ALA A 190 -45.77 11.58 46.20
CA ALA A 190 -44.67 12.15 45.43
C ALA A 190 -43.32 11.46 45.76
N ARG A 191 -43.02 11.23 47.05
CA ARG A 191 -41.81 10.49 47.47
C ARG A 191 -41.73 9.09 46.86
N ARG A 192 -42.81 8.32 46.89
CA ARG A 192 -42.83 6.97 46.29
C ARG A 192 -42.63 7.01 44.78
N ALA A 193 -43.29 7.96 44.09
CA ALA A 193 -43.14 8.12 42.65
C ALA A 193 -41.69 8.48 42.23
N ILE A 194 -40.99 9.27 43.04
CA ILE A 194 -39.55 9.56 42.83
C ILE A 194 -38.72 8.26 42.97
N THR A 195 -39.00 7.44 43.99
CA THR A 195 -38.30 6.16 44.18
C THR A 195 -38.53 5.20 43.01
N GLU A 196 -39.77 5.09 42.52
CA GLU A 196 -40.10 4.24 41.36
C GLU A 196 -39.41 4.73 40.08
N LEU A 197 -39.44 6.05 39.80
CA LEU A 197 -38.73 6.61 38.64
C LEU A 197 -37.22 6.35 38.74
N SER A 198 -36.63 6.47 39.92
CA SER A 198 -35.22 6.14 40.18
C SER A 198 -34.90 4.66 39.92
N ASN A 199 -35.79 3.75 40.32
CA ASN A 199 -35.64 2.32 40.09
C ASN A 199 -35.75 1.96 38.61
N ILE A 200 -36.68 2.57 37.86
CA ILE A 200 -36.86 2.37 36.41
C ILE A 200 -35.62 2.87 35.64
N LEU A 201 -35.07 4.02 36.01
CA LEU A 201 -33.85 4.55 35.38
C LEU A 201 -32.64 3.67 35.69
N ARG A 202 -32.53 3.17 36.93
CA ARG A 202 -31.48 2.24 37.33
C ARG A 202 -31.56 0.91 36.58
N SER A 203 -32.75 0.33 36.43
CA SER A 203 -32.93 -0.93 35.70
C SER A 203 -32.63 -0.78 34.21
N SER A 204 -33.03 0.34 33.60
CA SER A 204 -32.72 0.66 32.20
C SER A 204 -31.22 0.72 31.94
N MET A 205 -30.43 1.30 32.86
CA MET A 205 -28.96 1.33 32.76
C MET A 205 -28.28 -0.01 33.12
N GLN A 206 -28.94 -0.90 33.88
CA GLN A 206 -28.38 -2.20 34.28
C GLN A 206 -28.60 -3.29 33.24
N ALA A 207 -29.77 -3.31 32.58
CA ALA A 207 -30.04 -4.24 31.47
C ALA A 207 -29.02 -4.08 30.33
N GLU A 208 -28.55 -2.85 30.12
CA GLU A 208 -27.54 -2.46 29.14
C GLU A 208 -26.14 -3.06 29.40
N LYS A 209 -25.76 -3.27 30.68
CA LYS A 209 -24.45 -3.82 31.08
C LYS A 209 -24.31 -5.34 30.88
N MET A 210 -25.42 -6.04 30.61
CA MET A 210 -25.45 -7.49 30.46
C MET A 210 -25.44 -7.94 28.99
N GLU A 211 -25.65 -7.03 28.02
CA GLU A 211 -25.62 -7.34 26.58
C GLU A 211 -24.26 -7.01 25.90
N THR A 212 -23.33 -6.38 26.62
CA THR A 212 -21.92 -6.15 26.20
C THR A 212 -20.97 -7.16 26.84
#